data_AF-A0A370U850-F1
#
_entry.id   AF-A0A370U850-F1
#
_cell.length_a   1.000
_cell.length_b   1.000
_cell.length_c   1.000
_cell.angle_alpha   90.00
_cell.angle_beta   90.00
_cell.angle_gamma   90.00
#
_symmetry.space_group_name_H-M   'P 1'
#
loop_
_entity.id
_entity.type
_entity.pdbx_description
1 polymer ?
#
loop_
_entity_poly.entity_id
_entity_poly.type
_entity_poly.pdbx_seq_one_letter_code
_entity_poly.pdbx_strand_id
1 'polypeptide(L)'
;MLNTQHLITFRTLVETGSFTQTARQLGLTQPAVSQHIQKLEKGLGEALLIRHGRTTELTEAGALLYQHVIDLNQCYEAFVTRWQQRVASREEIRTTA
;
A
#
# COMPACT_ATOMS: atom_id res chain seq x y z
N MET A 1 -11.71 -5.43 -9.33
CA MET A 1 -10.58 -5.97 -8.55
C MET A 1 -9.85 -4.79 -7.91
N LEU A 2 -9.46 -4.88 -6.64
CA LEU A 2 -8.77 -3.79 -5.94
C LEU A 2 -7.40 -3.53 -6.59
N ASN A 3 -7.05 -2.25 -6.76
CA ASN A 3 -5.79 -1.86 -7.39
C ASN A 3 -4.70 -1.71 -6.31
N THR A 4 -3.64 -2.50 -6.40
CA THR A 4 -2.50 -2.49 -5.46
C THR A 4 -1.86 -1.11 -5.35
N GLN A 5 -1.78 -0.33 -6.44
CA GLN A 5 -1.22 1.01 -6.40
C GLN A 5 -2.04 1.95 -5.51
N HIS A 6 -3.36 1.78 -5.48
CA HIS A 6 -4.21 2.59 -4.60
C HIS A 6 -4.02 2.17 -3.13
N LEU A 7 -3.84 0.88 -2.84
CA LEU A 7 -3.54 0.39 -1.49
C LEU A 7 -2.20 0.93 -0.98
N ILE A 8 -1.15 0.93 -1.83
CA ILE A 8 0.15 1.54 -1.51
C ILE A 8 -0.04 3.03 -1.24
N THR A 9 -0.79 3.72 -2.09
CA THR A 9 -1.06 5.15 -1.94
C THR A 9 -1.76 5.47 -0.62
N PHE A 10 -2.78 4.67 -0.27
CA PHE A 10 -3.49 4.79 0.99
C PHE A 10 -2.57 4.54 2.19
N ARG A 11 -1.79 3.45 2.19
CA ARG A 11 -0.84 3.13 3.26
C ARG A 11 0.14 4.27 3.49
N THR A 12 0.76 4.77 2.42
CA THR A 12 1.72 5.89 2.52
C THR A 12 1.03 7.18 2.96
N LEU A 13 -0.22 7.43 2.59
CA LEU A 13 -0.98 8.58 3.09
C LEU A 13 -1.26 8.50 4.59
N VAL A 14 -1.57 7.32 5.11
CA VAL A 14 -1.73 7.11 6.56
C VAL A 14 -0.41 7.34 7.29
N GLU A 15 0.69 6.81 6.76
CA GLU A 15 2.02 6.95 7.36
C GLU A 15 2.53 8.41 7.38
N THR A 16 2.25 9.20 6.33
CA THR A 16 2.73 10.59 6.24
C THR A 16 1.75 11.61 6.84
N GLY A 17 0.45 11.29 6.90
CA GLY A 17 -0.61 12.23 7.24
C GLY A 17 -0.78 13.39 6.26
N SER A 18 -0.10 13.38 5.11
CA SER A 18 -0.03 14.52 4.19
C SER A 18 -0.05 14.09 2.74
N PHE A 19 -1.10 14.51 2.02
CA PHE A 19 -1.25 14.25 0.58
C PHE A 19 -0.05 14.75 -0.24
N THR A 20 0.51 15.90 0.11
CA THR A 20 1.68 16.46 -0.58
C THR A 20 2.94 15.63 -0.32
N GLN A 21 3.15 15.18 0.92
CA GLN A 21 4.30 14.36 1.27
C GLN A 21 4.19 12.96 0.65
N THR A 22 3.00 12.37 0.66
CA THR A 22 2.71 11.10 -0.02
C THR A 22 2.97 11.19 -1.52
N ALA A 23 2.51 12.27 -2.16
CA ALA A 23 2.76 12.50 -3.58
C ALA A 23 4.26 12.52 -3.87
N ARG A 24 5.03 13.28 -3.08
CA ARG A 24 6.49 13.33 -3.21
C ARG A 24 7.14 11.96 -3.00
N GLN A 25 6.74 11.21 -1.97
CA GLN A 25 7.32 9.92 -1.64
C GLN A 25 7.04 8.85 -2.72
N LEU A 26 5.87 8.92 -3.37
CA LEU A 26 5.47 7.97 -4.41
C LEU A 26 5.81 8.43 -5.83
N GLY A 27 6.43 9.60 -6.01
CA GLY A 27 6.68 10.17 -7.34
C GLY A 27 5.40 10.53 -8.11
N LEU A 28 4.33 10.87 -7.38
CA LEU A 28 3.01 11.22 -7.91
C LEU A 28 2.74 12.72 -7.76
N THR A 29 1.69 13.19 -8.42
CA THR A 29 1.10 14.50 -8.14
C THR A 29 0.07 14.38 -7.00
N GLN A 30 -0.15 15.45 -6.24
CA GLN A 30 -1.15 15.46 -5.17
C GLN A 30 -2.60 15.17 -5.67
N PRO A 31 -3.03 15.63 -6.86
CA PRO A 31 -4.28 15.19 -7.47
C PRO A 31 -4.33 13.69 -7.79
N ALA A 32 -3.22 13.09 -8.22
CA ALA A 32 -3.15 11.65 -8.47
C ALA A 32 -3.33 10.84 -7.18
N VAL A 33 -2.69 11.28 -6.07
CA VAL A 33 -2.92 10.69 -4.73
C VAL A 33 -4.39 10.77 -4.36
N SER A 34 -5.01 11.96 -4.49
CA SER A 34 -6.43 12.15 -4.19
C SER A 34 -7.33 11.24 -5.03
N GLN A 35 -7.03 11.09 -6.32
CA GLN A 35 -7.78 10.21 -7.22
C GLN A 35 -7.64 8.73 -6.84
N HIS A 36 -6.44 8.29 -6.45
CA HIS A 36 -6.24 6.91 -5.98
C HIS A 36 -7.10 6.61 -4.75
N ILE A 37 -7.13 7.52 -3.76
CA ILE A 37 -7.97 7.37 -2.57
C ILE A 37 -9.45 7.31 -2.94
N GLN A 38 -9.94 8.25 -3.75
CA GLN A 38 -11.35 8.27 -4.18
C GLN A 38 -11.75 6.99 -4.93
N LYS A 39 -10.87 6.47 -5.80
CA LYS A 39 -11.12 5.21 -6.51
C LYS A 39 -11.11 4.01 -5.56
N LEU A 40 -10.29 4.04 -4.51
CA LEU A 40 -10.24 3.00 -3.50
C LEU A 40 -11.51 3.00 -2.65
N GLU A 41 -11.91 4.16 -2.12
CA GLU A 41 -13.15 4.35 -1.36
C GLU A 41 -14.36 3.92 -2.19
N LYS A 42 -14.45 4.36 -3.46
CA LYS A 42 -15.52 3.94 -4.37
C LYS A 42 -15.53 2.43 -4.61
N GLY A 43 -14.36 1.80 -4.72
CA GLY A 43 -14.22 0.36 -4.94
C GLY A 43 -14.64 -0.47 -3.73
N LEU A 44 -14.52 0.09 -2.52
CA LEU A 44 -14.90 -0.55 -1.26
C LEU A 44 -16.33 -0.19 -0.82
N GLY A 45 -16.90 0.90 -1.35
CA GLY A 45 -18.21 1.41 -0.96
C GLY A 45 -18.21 2.14 0.38
N GLU A 46 -17.03 2.41 0.94
CA GLU A 46 -16.84 3.01 2.27
C GLU A 46 -15.85 4.17 2.21
N ALA A 47 -16.10 5.20 3.02
CA ALA A 47 -15.13 6.27 3.24
C ALA A 47 -14.00 5.75 4.13
N LEU A 48 -12.76 5.98 3.72
CA LEU A 48 -11.58 5.56 4.47
C LEU A 48 -10.98 6.73 5.26
N LEU A 49 -11.23 7.96 4.79
CA LEU A 49 -10.74 9.17 5.41
C LEU A 49 -11.88 10.15 5.67
N ILE A 50 -11.79 10.87 6.78
CA ILE A 50 -12.66 12.01 7.11
C ILE A 50 -11.83 13.28 7.18
N ARG A 51 -12.40 14.39 6.73
CA ARG A 51 -11.74 15.71 6.74
C ARG A 51 -12.29 16.57 7.86
N HIS A 52 -11.39 17.00 8.75
CA HIS A 52 -11.67 17.98 9.79
C HIS A 52 -10.96 19.29 9.44
N GLY A 53 -11.61 20.12 8.62
CA GLY A 53 -11.03 21.37 8.13
C GLY A 53 -9.77 21.11 7.28
N ARG A 54 -8.59 21.35 7.85
CA ARG A 54 -7.29 21.14 7.17
C ARG A 54 -6.63 19.80 7.51
N THR A 55 -7.13 19.07 8.50
CA THR A 55 -6.60 17.76 8.89
C THR A 55 -7.42 16.64 8.27
N THR A 56 -6.78 15.49 8.07
CA THR A 56 -7.42 14.28 7.57
C THR A 56 -7.19 13.18 8.60
N GLU A 57 -8.24 12.48 8.97
CA GLU A 57 -8.23 11.39 9.95
C GLU A 57 -8.80 10.12 9.31
N LEU A 58 -8.45 8.97 9.89
CA LEU A 58 -8.97 7.68 9.45
C LEU A 58 -10.39 7.46 9.96
N THR A 59 -11.24 6.86 9.13
CA THR A 59 -12.47 6.21 9.60
C THR A 59 -12.15 4.87 10.26
N GLU A 60 -13.14 4.25 10.89
CA GLU A 60 -13.03 2.86 11.35
C GLU A 60 -12.70 1.90 10.20
N ALA A 61 -13.38 2.03 9.06
CA ALA A 61 -13.09 1.26 7.85
C ALA A 61 -11.66 1.52 7.33
N GLY A 62 -11.19 2.77 7.39
CA GLY A 62 -9.83 3.13 7.06
C GLY A 62 -8.79 2.46 7.96
N ALA A 63 -9.03 2.46 9.28
CA ALA A 63 -8.15 1.80 10.24
C ALA A 63 -8.08 0.28 10.02
N LEU A 64 -9.22 -0.38 9.76
CA LEU A 64 -9.28 -1.80 9.43
C LEU A 64 -8.52 -2.10 8.12
N LEU A 65 -8.76 -1.31 7.07
CA LEU A 65 -8.06 -1.48 5.80
C LEU A 65 -6.54 -1.31 5.98
N TYR A 66 -6.10 -0.35 6.79
CA TYR A 66 -4.68 -0.13 7.03
C TYR A 66 -4.01 -1.36 7.65
N GLN A 67 -4.64 -2.00 8.64
CA GLN A 67 -4.15 -3.26 9.22
C GLN A 67 -4.04 -4.36 8.15
N HIS A 68 -5.09 -4.56 7.34
CA HIS A 68 -5.05 -5.54 6.27
C HIS A 68 -3.97 -5.27 5.22
N VAL A 69 -3.70 -4.00 4.89
CA VAL A 69 -2.62 -3.65 3.96
C VAL A 69 -1.24 -3.96 4.55
N ILE A 70 -1.06 -3.79 5.86
CA ILE A 70 0.17 -4.20 6.55
C ILE A 70 0.35 -5.72 6.45
N ASP A 71 -0.68 -6.50 6.75
CA ASP A 71 -0.62 -7.97 6.69
C ASP A 71 -0.31 -8.46 5.28
N LEU A 72 -0.95 -7.87 4.26
CA LEU A 72 -0.66 -8.16 2.86
C LEU A 72 0.79 -7.86 2.49
N ASN A 73 1.34 -6.73 2.96
CA ASN A 73 2.73 -6.37 2.72
C ASN A 73 3.68 -7.37 3.38
N GLN A 74 3.41 -7.78 4.62
CA GLN A 74 4.21 -8.80 5.32
C GLN A 74 4.18 -10.15 4.58
N CYS A 75 3.00 -10.56 4.10
CA CYS A 75 2.86 -11.78 3.31
C CYS A 75 3.66 -11.71 2.00
N TYR A 76 3.62 -10.56 1.33
CA TYR A 76 4.40 -10.32 0.11
C TYR A 76 5.91 -10.38 0.38
N GLU A 77 6.42 -9.68 1.38
CA GLU A 77 7.85 -9.69 1.73
C GLU A 77 8.33 -11.11 2.10
N ALA A 78 7.53 -11.83 2.89
CA ALA A 78 7.84 -13.20 3.27
C ALA A 78 7.85 -14.14 2.05
N PHE A 79 6.94 -13.94 1.09
CA PHE A 79 6.96 -14.67 -0.17
C PHE A 79 8.22 -14.37 -0.99
N VAL A 80 8.56 -13.10 -1.20
CA VAL A 80 9.75 -12.70 -1.97
C VAL A 80 11.01 -13.29 -1.36
N THR A 81 11.15 -13.21 -0.03
CA THR A 81 12.29 -13.78 0.70
C THR A 81 12.42 -15.28 0.47
N ARG A 82 11.33 -16.03 0.64
CA ARG A 82 11.35 -17.49 0.42
C ARG A 82 11.62 -17.85 -1.04
N TRP A 83 11.10 -17.05 -1.98
CA TRP A 83 11.32 -17.27 -3.40
C TRP A 83 12.79 -17.11 -3.78
N GLN A 84 13.43 -16.03 -3.31
CA GLN A 84 14.84 -15.77 -3.55
C GLN A 84 15.74 -16.87 -3.00
N GLN A 85 15.48 -17.33 -1.76
CA GLN A 85 16.21 -18.45 -1.16
C GLN A 85 16.11 -19.72 -2.00
N ARG A 86 14.90 -20.05 -2.46
CA ARG A 86 14.67 -21.24 -3.29
C ARG A 86 15.39 -21.18 -4.64
N VAL A 87 15.44 -20.00 -5.27
CA VAL A 87 16.15 -19.81 -6.54
C VAL A 87 17.65 -19.94 -6.34
N ALA A 88 18.22 -19.32 -5.30
CA ALA A 88 19.64 -19.40 -4.99
C ALA A 88 20.11 -20.85 -4.76
N SER A 89 19.35 -21.65 -4.00
CA SER A 89 19.66 -23.07 -3.76
C SER A 89 19.59 -23.95 -5.03
N ARG A 90 18.93 -23.50 -6.10
CA ARG A 90 18.89 -24.24 -7.38
C ARG A 90 20.13 -23.99 -8.24
N GLU A 91 20.77 -22.84 -8.07
CA GLU A 91 21.92 -22.42 -8.89
C GLU A 91 23.21 -23.09 -8.39
N GLU A 92 23.34 -23.29 -7.08
CA GLU A 92 24.45 -24.04 -6.44
C GLU A 92 24.47 -25.53 -6.85
N ILE A 93 23.29 -26.15 -6.99
CA ILE A 93 23.18 -27.55 -7.45
C ILE A 93 23.60 -27.69 -8.92
N ARG A 94 23.48 -26.62 -9.72
CA ARG A 94 23.76 -26.62 -11.16
C ARG A 94 25.23 -26.35 -11.49
N THR A 95 26.02 -25.81 -10.55
CA THR A 95 27.46 -25.54 -10.72
C THR A 95 28.36 -26.69 -10.25
N THR A 96 27.79 -27.70 -9.60
CA THR A 96 28.53 -28.85 -9.04
C THR A 96 28.36 -30.12 -9.89
N ALA A 97 27.77 -30.02 -11.08
CA ALA A 97 27.59 -31.09 -12.06
C ALA A 97 28.19 -30.67 -13.41
#